data_AF-A0A3B9FJB5-F1
#
_entry.id   AF-A0A3B9FJB5-F1
#
_cell.length_a   1.000
_cell.length_b   1.000
_cell.length_c   1.000
_cell.angle_alpha   90.00
_cell.angle_beta   90.00
_cell.angle_gamma   90.00
#
_symmetry.space_group_name_H-M   'P 1'
#
loop_
_entity.id
_entity.type
_entity.pdbx_description
1 polymer ?
#
loop_
_entity_poly.entity_id
_entity_poly.type
_entity_poly.pdbx_seq_one_letter_code
_entity_poly.pdbx_strand_id
1 'polypeptide(L)'
;MASASLYAILGDDDYLVREKALEIFEGLAPEFPDDLSREIIDGRADRVEDVERILADAKSACQTLSLFGGGKLVWINEANFLNQSKTGAAQGSKDALESTKQWLGELGDSKLLLSACPVHRNHPFIKWLQQNSNYEDVAKQEKEEASFRRLVESAAHECGIRFAPGAVEFLSQKIGGHSRLGVEETRKLAA
;
A
#
# COMPACT_ATOMS: atom_id res chain seq x y z
N MET A 1 2.21 25.02 -6.84
CA MET A 1 1.09 24.10 -6.53
C MET A 1 1.70 22.98 -5.71
N ALA A 2 1.35 22.86 -4.43
CA ALA A 2 1.92 21.82 -3.58
C ALA A 2 1.50 20.46 -4.15
N SER A 3 2.47 19.70 -4.67
CA SER A 3 2.28 18.28 -4.93
C SER A 3 1.85 17.65 -3.60
N ALA A 4 0.71 16.95 -3.56
CA ALA A 4 0.23 16.39 -2.29
C ALA A 4 1.27 15.39 -1.77
N SER A 5 1.91 15.71 -0.65
CA SER A 5 3.00 14.92 -0.06
C SER A 5 2.54 13.62 0.60
N LEU A 6 1.22 13.39 0.69
CA LEU A 6 0.61 12.19 1.25
C LEU A 6 0.00 11.35 0.14
N TYR A 7 0.33 10.06 0.12
CA TYR A 7 -0.19 9.05 -0.80
C TYR A 7 -0.85 7.93 0.00
N ALA A 8 -2.03 7.48 -0.44
CA ALA A 8 -2.78 6.44 0.24
C ALA A 8 -3.29 5.40 -0.76
N ILE A 9 -2.75 4.19 -0.68
CA ILE A 9 -3.08 3.07 -1.55
C ILE A 9 -3.76 1.99 -0.72
N LEU A 10 -5.05 1.80 -0.95
CA LEU A 10 -5.87 0.86 -0.19
C LEU A 10 -6.42 -0.23 -1.10
N GLY A 11 -6.84 -1.34 -0.51
CA GLY A 11 -7.52 -2.40 -1.24
C GLY A 11 -7.85 -3.59 -0.34
N ASP A 12 -8.35 -4.64 -0.97
CA ASP A 12 -8.71 -5.89 -0.29
C ASP A 12 -7.73 -7.04 -0.60
N ASP A 13 -6.85 -6.86 -1.60
CA ASP A 13 -5.79 -7.81 -1.98
C ASP A 13 -4.43 -7.16 -1.71
N ASP A 14 -3.62 -7.82 -0.87
CA ASP A 14 -2.35 -7.29 -0.37
C ASP A 14 -1.28 -7.19 -1.47
N TYR A 15 -1.30 -8.11 -2.43
CA TYR A 15 -0.40 -8.13 -3.57
C TYR A 15 -0.67 -6.93 -4.48
N LEU A 16 -1.92 -6.70 -4.85
CA LEU A 16 -2.33 -5.55 -5.66
C LEU A 16 -1.97 -4.22 -5.02
N VAL A 17 -2.28 -4.07 -3.73
CA VAL A 17 -1.99 -2.86 -2.97
C VAL A 17 -0.48 -2.63 -2.91
N ARG A 18 0.30 -3.67 -2.64
CA ARG A 18 1.76 -3.58 -2.56
C ARG A 18 2.40 -3.27 -3.90
N GLU A 19 1.97 -3.88 -5.00
CA GLU A 19 2.50 -3.57 -6.33
C GLU A 19 2.26 -2.10 -6.69
N LYS A 20 1.04 -1.60 -6.47
CA LYS A 20 0.74 -0.19 -6.77
C LYS A 20 1.51 0.77 -5.87
N ALA A 21 1.64 0.45 -4.59
CA ALA A 21 2.42 1.24 -3.66
C ALA A 21 3.92 1.25 -4.04
N LEU A 22 4.48 0.12 -4.46
CA LEU A 22 5.86 0.02 -4.92
C LEU A 22 6.09 0.87 -6.18
N GLU A 23 5.18 0.82 -7.16
CA GLU A 23 5.24 1.66 -8.37
C GLU A 23 5.35 3.14 -8.01
N ILE A 24 4.53 3.60 -7.06
CA ILE A 24 4.53 4.99 -6.59
C ILE A 24 5.81 5.31 -5.82
N PHE A 25 6.25 4.42 -4.93
CA PHE A 25 7.47 4.62 -4.14
C PHE A 25 8.70 4.76 -5.03
N GLU A 26 8.86 3.86 -6.01
CA GLU A 26 9.94 3.92 -7.01
C GLU A 26 9.82 5.16 -7.90
N GLY A 27 8.60 5.56 -8.27
CA GLY A 27 8.37 6.80 -9.02
C GLY A 27 8.76 8.07 -8.27
N LEU A 28 8.66 8.06 -6.94
CA LEU A 28 9.06 9.16 -6.06
C LEU A 28 10.53 9.11 -5.64
N ALA A 29 11.16 7.93 -5.66
CA ALA A 29 12.54 7.73 -5.24
C ALA A 29 13.57 8.67 -5.90
N PRO A 30 13.45 9.08 -7.19
CA PRO A 30 14.37 10.05 -7.79
C PRO A 30 14.41 11.43 -7.09
N GLU A 31 13.35 11.83 -6.38
CA GLU A 31 13.33 13.05 -5.56
C GLU A 31 14.11 12.89 -4.24
N PHE A 32 14.40 11.64 -3.85
CA PHE A 32 15.04 11.25 -2.59
C PHE A 32 16.22 10.31 -2.90
N PRO A 33 17.28 10.83 -3.57
CA PRO A 33 18.33 10.00 -4.17
C PRO A 33 19.19 9.26 -3.15
N ASP A 34 19.25 9.74 -1.91
CA ASP A 34 20.03 9.12 -0.85
C ASP A 34 19.27 7.94 -0.23
N ASP A 35 19.94 6.80 -0.05
CA ASP A 35 19.34 5.63 0.63
C ASP A 35 18.79 5.98 2.03
N LEU A 36 19.46 6.89 2.73
CA LEU A 36 19.07 7.34 4.07
C LEU A 36 17.87 8.32 4.08
N SER A 37 17.50 8.83 2.91
CA SER A 37 16.31 9.69 2.73
C SER A 37 15.05 8.87 2.44
N ARG A 38 15.18 7.54 2.30
CA ARG A 38 14.09 6.62 1.98
C ARG A 38 13.94 5.59 3.10
N GLU A 39 12.72 5.38 3.56
CA GLU A 39 12.45 4.51 4.70
C GLU A 39 11.16 3.71 4.48
N ILE A 40 11.20 2.41 4.74
CA ILE A 40 10.03 1.53 4.67
C ILE A 40 9.78 0.97 6.06
N ILE A 41 8.58 1.22 6.59
CA ILE A 41 8.11 0.82 7.90
C ILE A 41 7.11 -0.32 7.72
N ASP A 42 7.28 -1.42 8.44
CA ASP A 42 6.28 -2.49 8.49
C ASP A 42 5.05 -2.01 9.28
N GLY A 43 3.92 -1.92 8.58
CA GLY A 43 2.64 -1.42 9.06
C GLY A 43 1.76 -2.48 9.71
N ARG A 44 2.20 -3.74 9.80
CA ARG A 44 1.42 -4.79 10.47
C ARG A 44 1.38 -4.57 11.98
N ALA A 45 0.17 -4.56 12.52
CA ALA A 45 -0.11 -4.42 13.94
C ALA A 45 -0.97 -5.58 14.45
N ASP A 46 -0.59 -6.17 15.58
CA ASP A 46 -1.35 -7.21 16.27
C ASP A 46 -2.11 -6.65 17.48
N ARG A 47 -1.68 -5.49 17.99
CA ARG A 47 -2.29 -4.77 19.13
C ARG A 47 -2.22 -3.26 18.93
N VAL A 48 -2.91 -2.52 19.79
CA VAL A 48 -3.03 -1.06 19.71
C VAL A 48 -1.66 -0.38 19.81
N GLU A 49 -0.79 -0.88 20.68
CA GLU A 49 0.55 -0.36 20.91
C GLU A 49 1.43 -0.45 19.66
N ASP A 50 1.20 -1.47 18.81
CA ASP A 50 1.91 -1.58 17.53
C ASP A 50 1.47 -0.46 16.58
N VAL A 51 0.16 -0.15 16.54
CA VAL A 51 -0.38 0.95 15.72
C VAL A 51 0.22 2.28 16.15
N GLU A 52 0.24 2.55 17.46
CA GLU A 52 0.83 3.78 18.02
C GLU A 52 2.31 3.88 17.66
N ARG A 53 3.07 2.79 17.82
CA ARG A 53 4.48 2.73 17.47
C ARG A 53 4.71 3.00 15.99
N ILE A 54 4.00 2.32 15.10
CA ILE A 54 4.13 2.48 13.63
C ILE A 54 3.90 3.94 13.22
N LEU A 55 2.85 4.56 13.76
CA LEU A 55 2.52 5.95 13.45
C LEU A 55 3.54 6.94 14.04
N ALA A 56 4.08 6.64 15.22
CA ALA A 56 5.15 7.43 15.84
C ALA A 56 6.48 7.31 15.06
N ASP A 57 6.85 6.09 14.64
CA ASP A 57 8.03 5.82 13.82
C ASP A 57 7.93 6.58 12.49
N ALA A 58 6.77 6.53 11.83
CA ALA A 58 6.53 7.25 10.58
C ALA A 58 6.62 8.77 10.75
N LYS A 59 6.03 9.30 11.83
CA LYS A 59 6.14 10.73 12.15
C LYS A 59 7.60 11.13 12.39
N SER A 60 8.33 10.35 13.19
CA SER A 60 9.74 10.58 13.49
C SER A 60 10.58 10.58 12.21
N ALA A 61 10.37 9.58 11.34
CA ALA A 61 11.04 9.49 10.04
C ALA A 61 10.76 10.71 9.17
N CYS A 62 9.50 11.13 9.02
CA CYS A 62 9.14 12.31 8.22
C CYS A 62 9.67 13.64 8.78
N GLN A 63 9.84 13.75 10.11
CA GLN A 63 10.34 14.96 10.76
C GLN A 63 11.86 14.99 10.91
N THR A 64 12.52 13.85 10.69
CA THR A 64 13.98 13.77 10.71
C THR A 64 14.54 14.35 9.41
N LEU A 65 15.31 15.44 9.53
CA LEU A 65 16.03 16.03 8.41
C LEU A 65 16.99 15.00 7.79
N SER A 66 16.99 14.93 6.46
CA SER A 66 17.99 14.17 5.72
C SER A 66 19.40 14.72 5.99
N LEU A 67 20.43 13.86 5.97
CA LEU A 67 21.83 14.25 6.16
C LEU A 67 22.33 15.26 5.13
N PHE A 68 21.69 15.32 3.97
CA PHE A 68 22.03 16.22 2.85
C PHE A 68 21.06 17.39 2.70
N GLY A 69 20.19 17.61 3.70
CA GLY A 69 19.11 18.60 3.66
C GLY A 69 17.84 18.08 2.99
N GLY A 70 16.71 18.72 3.26
CA GLY A 70 15.40 18.31 2.75
C GLY A 70 14.69 17.24 3.60
N GLY A 71 13.57 16.75 3.08
CA GLY A 71 12.71 15.75 3.73
C GLY A 71 13.08 14.30 3.40
N LYS A 72 12.22 13.38 3.83
CA LYS A 72 12.32 11.94 3.56
C LYS A 72 11.12 11.40 2.79
N LEU A 73 11.33 10.32 2.04
CA LEU A 73 10.28 9.45 1.51
C LEU A 73 10.05 8.27 2.46
N VAL A 74 8.91 8.27 3.13
CA VAL A 74 8.56 7.24 4.13
C VAL A 74 7.39 6.41 3.61
N TRP A 75 7.48 5.09 3.68
CA TRP A 75 6.40 4.18 3.30
C TRP A 75 5.99 3.30 4.47
N ILE A 76 4.76 3.50 4.97
CA ILE A 76 4.09 2.53 5.85
C ILE A 76 3.52 1.42 4.97
N ASN A 77 4.24 0.31 4.92
CA ASN A 77 3.93 -0.83 4.08
C ASN A 77 2.99 -1.82 4.79
N GLU A 78 1.98 -2.34 4.11
CA GLU A 78 1.08 -3.40 4.61
C GLU A 78 0.36 -3.07 5.95
N ALA A 79 -0.13 -1.84 6.09
CA ALA A 79 -0.95 -1.46 7.24
C ALA A 79 -2.24 -2.29 7.32
N ASN A 80 -2.46 -2.97 8.45
CA ASN A 80 -3.59 -3.88 8.65
C ASN A 80 -4.60 -3.39 9.72
N PHE A 81 -4.51 -2.12 10.14
CA PHE A 81 -5.32 -1.53 11.21
C PHE A 81 -6.41 -0.56 10.73
N LEU A 82 -6.60 -0.43 9.41
CA LEU A 82 -7.72 0.34 8.82
C LEU A 82 -8.95 -0.53 8.53
N ASN A 83 -9.18 -1.57 9.33
CA ASN A 83 -10.27 -2.54 9.18
C ASN A 83 -11.07 -2.74 10.47
N GLN A 84 -11.92 -3.75 10.51
CA GLN A 84 -12.76 -4.11 11.66
C GLN A 84 -12.21 -5.28 12.48
N SER A 85 -10.89 -5.51 12.43
CA SER A 85 -10.23 -6.46 13.34
C SER A 85 -10.31 -5.96 14.78
N LYS A 86 -9.97 -6.82 15.76
CA LYS A 86 -9.89 -6.42 17.18
C LYS A 86 -9.02 -5.17 17.37
N THR A 87 -7.91 -5.10 16.66
CA THR A 87 -6.96 -3.97 16.71
C THR A 87 -7.48 -2.77 15.93
N GLY A 88 -7.88 -2.94 14.66
CA GLY A 88 -8.38 -1.84 13.83
C GLY A 88 -9.66 -1.18 14.34
N ALA A 89 -10.54 -1.94 15.00
CA ALA A 89 -11.78 -1.42 15.59
C ALA A 89 -11.59 -0.79 16.98
N ALA A 90 -10.44 -1.01 17.64
CA ALA A 90 -10.17 -0.54 19.00
C ALA A 90 -10.17 0.98 19.07
N GLN A 91 -10.63 1.52 20.21
CA GLN A 91 -10.69 2.97 20.40
C GLN A 91 -9.29 3.60 20.37
N GLY A 92 -8.30 2.97 21.01
CA GLY A 92 -6.92 3.48 20.99
C GLY A 92 -6.33 3.58 19.58
N SER A 93 -6.61 2.62 18.68
CA SER A 93 -6.16 2.71 17.28
C SER A 93 -6.85 3.84 16.52
N LYS A 94 -8.14 4.10 16.80
CA LYS A 94 -8.86 5.23 16.22
C LYS A 94 -8.32 6.57 16.73
N ASP A 95 -8.02 6.65 18.03
CA ASP A 95 -7.46 7.85 18.65
C ASP A 95 -6.04 8.13 18.13
N ALA A 96 -5.22 7.09 17.99
CA ALA A 96 -3.89 7.18 17.39
C ALA A 96 -4.00 7.72 15.95
N LEU A 97 -4.86 7.14 15.11
CA LEU A 97 -5.11 7.62 13.75
C LEU A 97 -5.58 9.08 13.73
N GLU A 98 -6.50 9.46 14.61
CA GLU A 98 -7.01 10.84 14.68
C GLU A 98 -5.88 11.83 15.00
N SER A 99 -5.02 11.49 15.96
CA SER A 99 -3.87 12.31 16.34
C SER A 99 -2.87 12.52 15.20
N THR A 100 -2.85 11.65 14.19
CA THR A 100 -1.91 11.75 13.08
C THR A 100 -2.30 12.75 12.00
N LYS A 101 -3.58 13.08 11.88
CA LYS A 101 -4.09 13.94 10.80
C LYS A 101 -3.37 15.28 10.71
N GLN A 102 -3.03 15.86 11.86
CA GLN A 102 -2.34 17.16 11.91
C GLN A 102 -0.97 17.08 11.22
N TRP A 103 -0.10 16.16 11.66
CA TRP A 103 1.26 16.10 11.12
C TRP A 103 1.29 15.52 9.70
N LEU A 104 0.34 14.66 9.34
CA LEU A 104 0.16 14.17 7.97
C LEU A 104 -0.26 15.30 7.00
N GLY A 105 -0.90 16.36 7.51
CA GLY A 105 -1.20 17.57 6.75
C GLY A 105 -0.02 18.53 6.60
N GLU A 106 1.08 18.31 7.33
CA GLU A 106 2.20 19.24 7.49
C GLU A 106 3.56 18.54 7.22
N LEU A 107 3.62 17.72 6.17
CA LEU A 107 4.82 16.92 5.85
C LEU A 107 6.03 17.74 5.35
N GLY A 108 5.83 19.00 4.98
CA GLY A 108 6.89 19.85 4.43
C GLY A 108 7.50 19.24 3.17
N ASP A 109 8.83 19.09 3.16
CA ASP A 109 9.59 18.49 2.05
C ASP A 109 9.56 16.95 2.06
N SER A 110 9.04 16.33 3.14
CA SER A 110 8.90 14.88 3.22
C SER A 110 7.66 14.41 2.45
N LYS A 111 7.70 13.16 1.98
CA LYS A 111 6.55 12.46 1.40
C LYS A 111 6.25 11.20 2.21
N LEU A 112 4.97 10.92 2.43
CA LEU A 112 4.53 9.69 3.09
C LEU A 112 3.59 8.90 2.18
N LEU A 113 3.90 7.61 2.03
CA LEU A 113 3.06 6.62 1.38
C LEU A 113 2.49 5.68 2.43
N LEU A 114 1.17 5.52 2.45
CA LEU A 114 0.47 4.53 3.25
C LEU A 114 -0.14 3.49 2.32
N SER A 115 0.26 2.24 2.45
CA SER A 115 -0.40 1.12 1.79
C SER A 115 -1.12 0.26 2.83
N ALA A 116 -2.42 0.01 2.67
CA ALA A 116 -3.19 -0.72 3.67
C ALA A 116 -4.11 -1.80 3.08
N CYS A 117 -4.16 -2.96 3.73
CA CYS A 117 -4.97 -4.10 3.35
C CYS A 117 -5.17 -5.08 4.54
N PRO A 118 -6.35 -5.72 4.69
CA PRO A 118 -7.62 -5.31 4.09
C PRO A 118 -8.12 -4.03 4.77
N VAL A 119 -9.05 -3.32 4.12
CA VAL A 119 -9.61 -2.07 4.66
C VAL A 119 -11.11 -2.11 4.86
N HIS A 120 -11.60 -1.41 5.87
CA HIS A 120 -13.01 -1.11 6.04
C HIS A 120 -13.30 0.28 5.47
N ARG A 121 -13.73 0.37 4.21
CA ARG A 121 -13.84 1.64 3.45
C ARG A 121 -14.69 2.74 4.10
N ASN A 122 -15.58 2.40 5.03
CA ASN A 122 -16.36 3.38 5.78
C ASN A 122 -15.61 3.98 6.99
N HIS A 123 -14.38 3.55 7.25
CA HIS A 123 -13.55 4.04 8.33
C HIS A 123 -13.34 5.57 8.21
N PRO A 124 -13.56 6.36 9.28
CA PRO A 124 -13.45 7.83 9.21
C PRO A 124 -12.09 8.33 8.72
N PHE A 125 -11.01 7.65 9.11
CA PHE A 125 -9.66 7.99 8.63
C PHE A 125 -9.51 7.79 7.10
N ILE A 126 -10.18 6.80 6.50
CA ILE A 126 -10.15 6.60 5.04
C ILE A 126 -10.87 7.75 4.33
N LYS A 127 -12.00 8.21 4.86
CA LYS A 127 -12.69 9.40 4.33
C LYS A 127 -11.81 10.65 4.39
N TRP A 128 -11.02 10.78 5.45
CA TRP A 128 -10.05 11.86 5.59
C TRP A 128 -8.91 11.72 4.55
N LEU A 129 -8.35 10.53 4.36
CA LEU A 129 -7.34 10.27 3.32
C LEU A 129 -7.84 10.62 1.92
N GLN A 130 -9.08 10.26 1.58
CA GLN A 130 -9.71 10.60 0.30
C GLN A 130 -9.73 12.11 0.01
N GLN A 131 -9.74 12.95 1.04
CA GLN A 131 -9.80 14.41 0.92
C GLN A 131 -8.43 15.08 1.02
N ASN A 132 -7.43 14.41 1.61
CA ASN A 132 -6.16 15.01 2.03
C ASN A 132 -4.91 14.30 1.45
N SER A 133 -5.09 13.34 0.54
CA SER A 133 -3.99 12.58 -0.06
C SER A 133 -4.22 12.32 -1.55
N ASN A 134 -3.15 11.95 -2.25
CA ASN A 134 -3.25 11.23 -3.51
C ASN A 134 -3.78 9.82 -3.22
N TYR A 135 -5.09 9.68 -3.28
CA TYR A 135 -5.80 8.48 -2.86
C TYR A 135 -6.09 7.55 -4.03
N GLU A 136 -5.79 6.26 -3.86
CA GLU A 136 -6.17 5.18 -4.76
C GLU A 136 -6.72 3.99 -3.97
N ASP A 137 -7.86 3.44 -4.41
CA ASP A 137 -8.48 2.21 -3.88
C ASP A 137 -8.40 1.16 -4.98
N VAL A 138 -7.37 0.33 -4.91
CA VAL A 138 -7.05 -0.67 -5.92
C VAL A 138 -8.15 -1.71 -5.97
N ALA A 139 -8.63 -1.99 -7.18
CA ALA A 139 -9.65 -3.00 -7.46
C ALA A 139 -11.01 -2.82 -6.74
N LYS A 140 -11.33 -1.62 -6.22
CA LYS A 140 -12.61 -1.32 -5.53
C LYS A 140 -13.88 -1.78 -6.25
N GLN A 141 -13.84 -1.84 -7.58
CA GLN A 141 -14.99 -2.18 -8.44
C GLN A 141 -14.71 -3.38 -9.35
N GLU A 142 -13.54 -4.00 -9.22
CA GLU A 142 -13.16 -5.14 -10.06
C GLU A 142 -13.56 -6.44 -9.35
N LYS A 143 -14.22 -7.35 -10.08
CA LYS A 143 -14.48 -8.69 -9.55
C LYS A 143 -13.16 -9.42 -9.38
N GLU A 144 -13.01 -10.20 -8.30
CA GLU A 144 -11.79 -10.97 -8.01
C GLU A 144 -11.30 -11.77 -9.22
N GLU A 145 -12.20 -12.45 -9.93
CA GLU A 145 -11.87 -13.21 -11.16
C GLU A 145 -11.28 -12.33 -12.29
N ALA A 146 -11.79 -11.11 -12.44
CA ALA A 146 -11.31 -10.19 -13.47
C ALA A 146 -9.92 -9.63 -13.10
N SER A 147 -9.73 -9.28 -11.83
CA SER A 147 -8.44 -8.84 -11.30
C SER A 147 -7.38 -9.95 -11.43
N PHE A 148 -7.72 -11.17 -11.03
CA PHE A 148 -6.85 -12.34 -11.19
C PHE A 148 -6.41 -12.53 -12.65
N ARG A 149 -7.38 -12.54 -13.58
CA ARG A 149 -7.08 -12.70 -15.02
C ARG A 149 -6.14 -11.61 -15.51
N ARG A 150 -6.44 -10.34 -15.20
CA ARG A 150 -5.62 -9.19 -15.61
C ARG A 150 -4.17 -9.32 -15.15
N LEU A 151 -3.95 -9.72 -13.90
CA LEU A 151 -2.61 -9.88 -13.34
C LEU A 151 -1.83 -11.03 -13.98
N VAL A 152 -2.47 -12.18 -14.14
CA VAL A 152 -1.87 -13.35 -14.78
C VAL A 152 -1.53 -13.06 -16.25
N GLU A 153 -2.41 -12.39 -16.97
CA GLU A 153 -2.16 -11.98 -18.36
C GLU A 153 -1.06 -10.92 -18.47
N SER A 154 -0.99 -9.96 -17.53
CA SER A 154 0.10 -8.99 -17.47
C SER A 154 1.44 -9.67 -17.23
N ALA A 155 1.51 -10.59 -16.27
CA ALA A 155 2.71 -11.36 -15.98
C ALA A 155 3.14 -12.23 -17.18
N ALA A 156 2.19 -12.86 -17.88
CA ALA A 156 2.49 -13.60 -19.10
C ALA A 156 3.08 -12.69 -20.19
N HIS A 157 2.49 -11.50 -20.37
CA HIS A 157 2.98 -10.51 -21.32
C HIS A 157 4.39 -10.03 -20.97
N GLU A 158 4.69 -9.75 -19.70
CA GLU A 158 6.05 -9.42 -19.21
C GLU A 158 7.06 -10.53 -19.51
N CYS A 159 6.65 -11.79 -19.41
CA CYS A 159 7.47 -12.94 -19.75
C CYS A 159 7.49 -13.29 -21.25
N GLY A 160 6.77 -12.55 -22.10
CA GLY A 160 6.68 -12.82 -23.54
C GLY A 160 5.92 -14.10 -23.92
N ILE A 161 5.13 -14.66 -23.00
CA ILE A 161 4.31 -15.86 -23.22
C ILE A 161 2.83 -15.49 -23.36
N ARG A 162 2.02 -16.44 -23.84
CA ARG A 162 0.56 -16.31 -23.91
C ARG A 162 -0.09 -17.58 -23.42
N PHE A 163 -1.16 -17.42 -22.65
CA PHE A 163 -2.01 -18.54 -22.25
C PHE A 163 -2.87 -19.01 -23.43
N ALA A 164 -3.07 -20.33 -23.52
CA ALA A 164 -4.10 -20.88 -24.40
C ALA A 164 -5.51 -20.51 -23.88
N PRO A 165 -6.54 -20.47 -24.74
CA PRO A 165 -7.91 -20.20 -24.31
C PRO A 165 -8.34 -21.14 -23.18
N GLY A 166 -8.91 -20.60 -22.11
CA GLY A 166 -9.36 -21.38 -20.95
C GLY A 166 -8.27 -21.71 -19.92
N ALA A 167 -7.00 -21.47 -20.23
CA ALA A 167 -5.89 -21.87 -19.34
C ALA A 167 -5.78 -20.97 -18.09
N VAL A 168 -6.12 -19.69 -18.20
CA VAL A 168 -6.12 -18.75 -17.05
C VAL A 168 -7.23 -19.11 -16.07
N GLU A 169 -8.41 -19.47 -16.58
CA GLU A 169 -9.55 -19.93 -15.78
C GLU A 169 -9.23 -21.25 -15.08
N PHE A 170 -8.60 -22.18 -15.80
CA PHE A 170 -8.15 -23.44 -15.21
C PHE A 170 -7.10 -23.21 -14.11
N LEU A 171 -6.13 -22.32 -14.34
CA LEU A 171 -5.14 -21.94 -13.33
C LEU A 171 -5.83 -21.35 -12.09
N SER A 172 -6.73 -20.38 -12.29
CA SER A 172 -7.52 -19.76 -11.22
C SER A 172 -8.25 -20.81 -10.37
N GLN A 173 -8.95 -21.75 -11.00
CA GLN A 173 -9.65 -22.84 -10.31
C GLN A 173 -8.71 -23.76 -9.52
N LYS A 174 -7.49 -24.00 -10.02
CA LYS A 174 -6.50 -24.84 -9.34
C LYS A 174 -5.92 -24.20 -8.10
N ILE A 175 -5.76 -22.89 -8.11
CA ILE A 175 -5.10 -22.14 -7.03
C ILE A 175 -6.05 -21.27 -6.21
N GLY A 176 -7.36 -21.44 -6.39
CA GLY A 176 -8.39 -20.70 -5.64
C GLY A 176 -8.44 -19.20 -5.93
N GLY A 177 -7.99 -18.75 -7.11
CA GLY A 177 -8.00 -17.33 -7.50
C GLY A 177 -7.00 -16.46 -6.75
N HIS A 178 -5.98 -17.04 -6.09
CA HIS A 178 -4.94 -16.27 -5.40
C HIS A 178 -4.03 -15.52 -6.37
N SER A 179 -4.23 -14.20 -6.48
CA SER A 179 -3.50 -13.29 -7.39
C SER A 179 -1.98 -13.47 -7.39
N ARG A 180 -1.36 -13.43 -6.19
CA ARG A 180 0.09 -13.59 -6.01
C ARG A 180 0.58 -14.92 -6.56
N LEU A 181 -0.09 -16.01 -6.18
CA LEU A 181 0.28 -17.35 -6.62
C LEU A 181 0.07 -17.49 -8.14
N GLY A 182 -0.97 -16.87 -8.70
CA GLY A 182 -1.20 -16.84 -10.15
C GLY A 182 -0.03 -16.22 -10.91
N VAL A 183 0.45 -15.07 -10.46
CA VAL A 183 1.62 -14.39 -11.05
C VAL A 183 2.89 -15.23 -10.88
N GLU A 184 3.13 -15.79 -9.70
CA GLU A 184 4.30 -16.65 -9.44
C GLU A 184 4.31 -17.90 -10.33
N GLU A 185 3.20 -18.64 -10.39
CA GLU A 185 3.09 -19.83 -11.24
C GLU A 185 3.23 -19.47 -12.73
N THR A 186 2.72 -18.31 -13.15
CA THR A 186 2.91 -17.82 -14.53
C THR A 186 4.39 -17.61 -14.84
N ARG A 187 5.12 -16.95 -13.94
CA ARG A 187 6.57 -16.72 -14.10
C ARG A 187 7.36 -18.03 -14.08
N LYS A 188 6.97 -19.00 -13.24
CA LYS A 188 7.59 -20.35 -13.21
C LYS A 188 7.35 -21.14 -14.49
N LEU A 189 6.14 -21.07 -15.05
CA LEU A 189 5.79 -21.77 -16.30
C LEU A 189 6.47 -21.15 -17.53
N ALA A 190 6.91 -19.89 -17.44
CA ALA A 190 7.63 -19.20 -18.51
C ALA A 190 9.14 -19.45 -18.53
N ALA A 191 9.71 -19.97 -17.43
CA ALA A 191 11.13 -20.28 -17.28
C ALA A 191 11.48 -21.66 -17.86
#